data_AF-A0A5K0Y339-F1
#
_entry.id   AF-A0A5K0Y339-F1
#
_cell.length_a   1.000
_cell.length_b   1.000
_cell.length_c   1.000
_cell.angle_alpha   90.00
_cell.angle_beta   90.00
_cell.angle_gamma   90.00
#
_symmetry.space_group_name_H-M   'P 1'
#
loop_
_entity.id
_entity.type
_entity.pdbx_description
1 polymer ?
#
loop_
_entity_poly.entity_id
_entity_poly.type
_entity_poly.pdbx_seq_one_letter_code
_entity_poly.pdbx_strand_id
1 'polypeptide(L)' 'VFLFQKAAVYKCNMAGKPAVVTRVVDSMTDNLRPTRAEATDVANAVLD' A
#
# COMPACT_ATOMS: atom_id res chain seq x y z
N VAL A 1 -7.48 -9.62 -2.04
CA VAL A 1 -7.30 -8.27 -1.44
C VAL A 1 -6.55 -7.33 -2.39
N PHE A 2 -5.42 -7.73 -2.96
CA PHE A 2 -4.61 -6.92 -3.89
C PHE A 2 -5.40 -6.24 -5.04
N LEU A 3 -6.34 -6.95 -5.69
CA LEU A 3 -7.18 -6.36 -6.74
C LEU A 3 -8.07 -5.21 -6.24
N PHE A 4 -8.54 -5.29 -5.00
CA PHE A 4 -9.42 -4.27 -4.44
C PHE A 4 -8.66 -2.99 -4.13
N GLN A 5 -7.46 -3.09 -3.55
CA GLN A 5 -6.61 -1.95 -3.27
C GLN A 5 -6.29 -1.18 -4.56
N LYS A 6 -5.86 -1.89 -5.61
CA LYS A 6 -5.55 -1.29 -6.92
C LYS A 6 -6.78 -0.61 -7.54
N ALA A 7 -7.95 -1.25 -7.48
CA ALA A 7 -9.19 -0.67 -7.98
C ALA A 7 -9.67 0.55 -7.16
N ALA A 8 -9.47 0.54 -5.85
CA ALA A 8 -9.83 1.64 -4.95
C ALA A 8 -8.93 2.87 -5.20
N VAL A 9 -7.62 2.68 -5.25
CA VAL A 9 -6.64 3.74 -5.55
C VAL A 9 -6.91 4.34 -6.93
N TYR A 10 -7.14 3.49 -7.95
CA TYR A 10 -7.49 3.96 -9.29
C TYR A 10 -8.76 4.83 -9.31
N LYS A 11 -9.81 4.41 -8.61
CA LYS A 11 -11.06 5.20 -8.51
C LYS A 11 -10.85 6.53 -7.78
N CYS A 12 -10.02 6.56 -6.73
CA CYS A 12 -9.66 7.78 -6.02
C CYS A 12 -8.86 8.74 -6.91
N ASN A 13 -7.87 8.22 -7.65
CA ASN A 13 -7.07 8.97 -8.62
C ASN A 13 -7.96 9.58 -9.71
N MET A 14 -8.88 8.79 -10.27
CA MET A 14 -9.87 9.27 -11.27
C MET A 14 -10.81 10.34 -10.72
N ALA A 15 -11.15 10.28 -9.44
CA ALA A 15 -11.99 11.28 -8.78
C ALA A 15 -11.20 12.50 -8.27
N GLY A 16 -9.86 12.52 -8.43
CA GLY A 16 -8.98 13.57 -7.91
C GLY A 16 -8.96 13.65 -6.38
N LYS A 17 -9.31 12.56 -5.69
CA LYS A 17 -9.37 12.50 -4.22
C LYS A 17 -8.14 11.80 -3.67
N PRO A 18 -7.56 12.29 -2.56
CA PRO A 18 -6.44 11.62 -1.92
C PRO A 18 -6.86 10.22 -1.41
N ALA A 19 -6.03 9.22 -1.67
CA ALA A 19 -6.16 7.86 -1.15
C ALA A 19 -5.12 7.62 -0.05
N VAL A 20 -5.50 6.87 0.99
CA VAL A 20 -4.61 6.47 2.08
C VAL A 20 -4.63 4.96 2.22
N VAL A 21 -3.46 4.34 2.12
CA VAL A 21 -3.27 2.90 2.33
C VAL A 21 -2.64 2.68 3.70
N THR A 22 -3.21 1.79 4.51
CA THR A 22 -2.75 1.49 5.87
C THR A 22 -2.26 0.05 5.97
N ARG A 23 -1.46 -0.25 7.01
CA ARG A 23 -0.96 -1.61 7.34
C ARG A 23 -0.11 -2.25 6.23
N VAL A 24 0.90 -1.50 5.77
CA VAL A 24 1.84 -1.94 4.73
C VAL A 24 3.16 -2.51 5.31
N VAL A 25 3.42 -2.28 6.59
CA VAL A 25 4.66 -2.67 7.31
C VAL A 25 4.34 -3.24 8.70
N ASP A 26 3.47 -4.24 8.75
CA ASP A 26 3.00 -4.83 10.02
C ASP A 26 4.14 -5.46 10.84
N SER A 27 5.16 -6.04 10.20
CA SER A 27 6.31 -6.67 10.87
C SER A 27 7.21 -5.69 11.61
N MET A 28 7.11 -4.39 11.30
CA MET A 28 7.90 -3.35 11.95
C MET A 28 7.44 -3.05 13.40
N THR A 29 6.35 -3.68 13.83
CA THR A 29 5.91 -3.66 15.24
C THR A 29 6.85 -4.45 16.14
N ASP A 30 7.32 -5.60 15.67
CA ASP A 30 8.20 -6.51 16.42
C ASP A 30 9.67 -6.43 15.97
N ASN A 31 9.95 -5.90 14.76
CA ASN A 31 11.28 -5.85 14.18
C ASN A 31 11.65 -4.45 13.68
N LEU A 32 12.93 -4.07 13.81
CA LEU A 32 13.43 -2.77 13.33
C LEU A 32 13.51 -2.67 11.79
N ARG A 33 13.40 -3.79 11.07
CA ARG A 33 13.51 -3.83 9.61
C ARG A 33 12.30 -4.54 9.00
N PRO A 34 11.67 -3.95 7.98
CA PRO A 34 10.58 -4.60 7.27
C PRO A 34 11.08 -5.80 6.48
N THR A 35 10.16 -6.70 6.16
CA THR A 35 10.44 -7.81 5.24
C THR A 35 10.56 -7.29 3.80
N ARG A 36 11.22 -8.07 2.92
CA ARG A 36 11.26 -7.73 1.49
C ARG A 36 9.86 -7.60 0.88
N ALA A 37 8.94 -8.45 1.31
CA ALA A 37 7.56 -8.43 0.83
C ALA A 37 6.86 -7.11 1.16
N GLU A 38 6.99 -6.61 2.39
CA GLU A 38 6.42 -5.32 2.81
C GLU A 38 7.07 -4.14 2.10
N ALA A 39 8.39 -4.16 1.93
CA ALA A 39 9.08 -3.11 1.16
C ALA A 39 8.59 -3.06 -0.30
N THR A 40 8.37 -4.22 -0.91
CA THR A 40 7.76 -4.31 -2.25
C THR A 40 6.31 -3.85 -2.26
N ASP A 41 5.54 -4.12 -1.21
CA ASP A 41 4.14 -3.69 -1.11
C ASP A 41 4.02 -2.16 -0.99
N VAL A 42 4.89 -1.52 -0.21
CA VAL A 42 5.01 -0.05 -0.16
C VAL A 42 5.37 0.51 -1.53
N ALA A 43 6.32 -0.09 -2.24
CA ALA A 43 6.70 0.36 -3.57
C ALA A 43 5.54 0.24 -4.58
N ASN A 44 4.81 -0.89 -4.56
CA ASN A 44 3.64 -1.08 -5.41
C ASN A 44 2.52 -0.08 -5.10
N ALA A 45 2.29 0.24 -3.82
CA ALA A 45 1.27 1.21 -3.42
C ALA A 45 1.57 2.65 -3.88
N VAL A 46 2.84 2.99 -4.14
CA VAL A 46 3.25 4.30 -4.69
C VAL A 46 3.17 4.31 -6.22
N LEU A 47 3.41 3.17 -6.85
CA LEU A 47 3.35 3.02 -8.30
C LEU A 47 1.91 2.89 -8.85
N ASP A 48 0.96 2.53 -7.99
CA ASP A 48 -0.49 2.42 -8.28
C ASP A 48 -1.25 3.74 -8.06
#